data_AF-A0A7V9HNG7-F1
#
_entry.id   AF-A0A7V9HNG7-F1
#
_cell.length_a   1.000
_cell.length_b   1.000
_cell.length_c   1.000
_cell.angle_alpha   90.00
_cell.angle_beta   90.00
_cell.angle_gamma   90.00
#
_symmetry.space_group_name_H-M   'P 1'
#
loop_
_entity.id
_entity.type
_entity.pdbx_description
1 polymer ?
#
loop_
_entity_poly.entity_id
_entity_poly.type
_entity_poly.pdbx_seq_one_letter_code
_entity_poly.pdbx_strand_id
1 'polypeptide(L)'
;MRVLRNVAIVALIALLLTVLPAGGNLATGILAALSLAFAGSIAMLAVRFWRERSMARDALSDRERGLIYTGLGAIALMVVGTDELLDTGPGTIAWLLVIAVSGWLIYTTWRSAF
;
A
#
# COMPACT_ATOMS: atom_id res chain seq x y z
N MET A 1 9.24 -45.49 -0.79
CA MET A 1 8.37 -45.18 -1.95
C MET A 1 7.62 -43.85 -1.80
N ARG A 2 6.79 -43.62 -0.76
CA ARG A 2 5.97 -42.39 -0.64
C ARG A 2 6.80 -41.10 -0.47
N VAL A 3 7.81 -41.13 0.41
CA VAL A 3 8.70 -39.97 0.64
C VAL A 3 9.48 -39.64 -0.63
N LEU A 4 10.05 -40.66 -1.29
CA LEU A 4 10.78 -40.50 -2.54
C LEU A 4 9.92 -39.88 -3.64
N ARG A 5 8.65 -40.32 -3.75
CA ARG A 5 7.66 -39.75 -4.67
C ARG A 5 7.33 -38.30 -4.33
N ASN A 6 7.10 -37.99 -3.07
CA ASN A 6 6.79 -36.63 -2.63
C ASN A 6 7.97 -35.68 -2.89
N VAL A 7 9.20 -36.11 -2.57
CA VAL A 7 10.42 -35.36 -2.85
C VAL A 7 10.61 -35.18 -4.36
N ALA A 8 10.38 -36.23 -5.16
CA ALA A 8 10.42 -36.13 -6.61
C ALA A 8 9.40 -35.13 -7.16
N ILE A 9 8.16 -35.11 -6.65
CA ILE A 9 7.14 -34.14 -7.06
C ILE A 9 7.58 -32.71 -6.72
N VAL A 10 8.06 -32.47 -5.50
CA VAL A 10 8.55 -31.13 -5.10
C VAL A 10 9.74 -30.71 -5.96
N ALA A 11 10.69 -31.60 -6.22
CA ALA A 11 11.85 -31.33 -7.07
C ALA A 11 11.44 -31.04 -8.53
N LEU A 12 10.43 -31.74 -9.05
CA LEU A 12 9.92 -31.55 -10.41
C LEU A 12 9.18 -30.22 -10.55
N ILE A 13 8.38 -29.84 -9.55
CA ILE A 13 7.74 -28.52 -9.48
C ILE A 13 8.80 -27.41 -9.38
N ALA A 14 9.82 -27.59 -8.52
CA ALA A 14 10.92 -26.64 -8.39
C ALA A 14 11.69 -26.48 -9.70
N LEU A 15 11.98 -27.59 -10.39
CA LEU A 15 12.62 -27.57 -11.71
C LEU A 15 11.77 -26.81 -12.73
N LEU A 16 10.46 -27.07 -12.77
CA LEU A 16 9.51 -26.35 -13.64
C LEU A 16 9.52 -24.84 -13.38
N LEU A 17 9.55 -24.42 -12.11
CA LEU A 17 9.64 -23.01 -11.74
C LEU A 17 10.99 -22.39 -12.15
N THR A 18 12.09 -23.14 -12.12
CA THR A 18 13.41 -22.62 -12.51
C THR A 18 13.67 -22.55 -14.01
N VAL A 19 13.09 -23.48 -14.80
CA VAL A 19 13.32 -23.59 -16.25
C VAL A 19 12.31 -22.78 -17.05
N LEU A 20 11.08 -22.57 -16.53
CA LEU A 20 10.23 -21.52 -17.08
C LEU A 20 10.96 -20.17 -16.86
N PRO A 21 10.97 -19.26 -17.84
CA PRO A 21 11.42 -17.87 -17.68
C PRO A 21 10.57 -17.06 -16.66
N ALA A 22 9.79 -17.75 -15.82
CA ALA A 22 8.92 -17.25 -14.79
C ALA A 22 9.49 -17.42 -13.36
N GLY A 23 10.63 -18.08 -13.13
CA GLY A 23 11.12 -18.35 -11.76
C GLY A 23 11.38 -17.10 -10.90
N GLY A 24 12.08 -16.10 -11.47
CA GLY A 24 12.21 -14.78 -10.83
C GLY A 24 10.93 -13.93 -10.95
N ASN A 25 10.06 -14.23 -11.90
CA ASN A 25 8.91 -13.39 -12.28
C ASN A 25 7.63 -13.75 -11.50
N LEU A 26 7.45 -15.02 -11.13
CA LEU A 26 6.25 -15.51 -10.44
C LEU A 26 6.27 -15.13 -8.96
N ALA A 27 7.40 -15.32 -8.28
CA ALA A 27 7.53 -14.91 -6.88
C ALA A 27 7.38 -13.39 -6.72
N THR A 28 8.05 -12.63 -7.60
CA THR A 28 7.91 -11.17 -7.68
C THR A 28 6.48 -10.75 -8.03
N GLY A 29 5.85 -11.44 -8.98
CA GLY A 29 4.45 -11.20 -9.35
C GLY A 29 3.47 -11.49 -8.22
N ILE A 30 3.68 -12.58 -7.45
CA ILE A 30 2.86 -12.90 -6.27
C ILE A 30 3.06 -11.84 -5.19
N LEU A 31 4.31 -11.45 -4.90
CA LEU A 31 4.60 -10.39 -3.92
C LEU A 31 4.01 -9.05 -4.33
N ALA A 32 4.11 -8.68 -5.61
CA ALA A 32 3.49 -7.47 -6.14
C ALA A 32 1.95 -7.53 -6.02
N ALA A 33 1.34 -8.66 -6.38
CA ALA A 33 -0.11 -8.85 -6.26
C ALA A 33 -0.58 -8.76 -4.80
N LEU A 34 0.15 -9.39 -3.87
CA LEU A 34 -0.14 -9.31 -2.44
C LEU A 34 0.02 -7.89 -1.89
N SER A 35 1.07 -7.18 -2.30
CA SER A 35 1.32 -5.79 -1.90
C SER A 35 0.22 -4.86 -2.42
N LEU A 36 -0.21 -5.05 -3.67
CA LEU A 36 -1.30 -4.29 -4.27
C LEU A 36 -2.64 -4.60 -3.60
N ALA A 37 -2.92 -5.87 -3.29
CA ALA A 37 -4.12 -6.28 -2.57
C ALA A 37 -4.14 -5.69 -1.15
N PHE A 38 -3.00 -5.69 -0.47
CA PHE A 38 -2.85 -5.11 0.86
C PHE A 38 -3.08 -3.59 0.84
N ALA A 39 -2.38 -2.86 -0.04
CA ALA A 39 -2.58 -1.42 -0.22
C ALA A 39 -4.03 -1.09 -0.62
N GLY A 40 -4.62 -1.89 -1.53
CA GLY A 40 -6.02 -1.78 -1.94
C GLY A 40 -7.00 -1.99 -0.78
N SER A 41 -6.71 -2.94 0.12
CA SER A 41 -7.53 -3.17 1.32
C SER A 41 -7.49 -2.00 2.31
N ILE A 42 -6.33 -1.36 2.47
CA ILE A 42 -6.19 -0.14 3.29
C ILE A 42 -6.99 1.00 2.68
N ALA A 43 -6.89 1.19 1.36
CA ALA A 43 -7.67 2.19 0.64
C ALA A 43 -9.18 1.94 0.78
N MET A 44 -9.60 0.68 0.67
CA MET A 44 -10.99 0.28 0.87
C MET A 44 -11.47 0.55 2.30
N LEU A 45 -10.65 0.26 3.32
CA LEU A 45 -10.96 0.58 4.71
C LEU A 45 -11.08 2.10 4.93
N ALA A 46 -10.20 2.90 4.35
CA ALA A 46 -10.28 4.35 4.42
C ALA A 46 -11.59 4.89 3.79
N VAL A 47 -11.97 4.38 2.61
CA VAL A 47 -13.24 4.73 1.95
C VAL A 47 -14.44 4.27 2.78
N ARG A 48 -14.37 3.07 3.35
CA ARG A 48 -15.44 2.52 4.19
C ARG A 48 -15.64 3.37 5.44
N PHE A 49 -14.57 3.69 6.15
CA PHE A 49 -14.60 4.57 7.33
C PHE A 49 -15.18 5.94 6.98
N TRP A 50 -14.79 6.51 5.84
CA TRP A 50 -15.32 7.78 5.34
C TRP A 50 -16.81 7.74 5.00
N ARG A 51 -17.31 6.58 4.55
CA ARG A 51 -18.74 6.37 4.27
C ARG A 51 -19.56 6.18 5.54
N GLU A 52 -19.04 5.42 6.50
CA GLU A 52 -19.70 5.15 7.79
C GLU A 52 -19.81 6.41 8.66
N ARG A 53 -18.83 7.32 8.56
CA ARG A 53 -18.80 8.62 9.25
C ARG A 53 -19.51 9.73 8.45
N SER A 54 -20.64 9.44 7.81
CA SER A 54 -21.36 10.40 6.94
C SER A 54 -21.73 11.70 7.67
N MET A 55 -22.25 11.61 8.90
CA MET A 55 -22.59 12.79 9.72
C MET A 55 -21.38 13.69 9.99
N ALA A 56 -20.23 13.10 10.33
CA ALA A 56 -18.98 13.83 10.55
C ALA A 56 -18.45 14.44 9.24
N ARG A 57 -18.62 13.74 8.13
CA ARG A 57 -18.23 14.21 6.81
C ARG A 57 -19.08 15.38 6.33
N ASP A 58 -20.38 15.35 6.59
CA ASP A 58 -21.31 16.37 6.12
C ASP A 58 -21.24 17.65 7.00
N ALA A 59 -20.65 17.55 8.19
CA ALA A 59 -20.29 18.71 9.03
C ALA A 59 -19.03 19.45 8.55
N LEU A 60 -18.17 18.81 7.73
CA LEU A 60 -16.97 19.42 7.19
C LEU A 60 -17.29 20.31 6.00
N SER A 61 -16.64 21.47 5.93
CA SER A 61 -16.67 22.33 4.74
C SER A 61 -15.97 21.66 3.55
N ASP A 62 -16.31 22.08 2.32
CA ASP A 62 -15.68 21.55 1.11
C ASP A 62 -14.15 21.73 1.11
N ARG A 63 -13.66 22.80 1.74
CA ARG A 63 -12.22 23.05 1.92
C ARG A 63 -11.56 22.00 2.80
N GLU A 64 -12.16 21.68 3.94
CA GLU A 64 -11.61 20.70 4.89
C GLU A 64 -11.64 19.28 4.30
N ARG A 65 -12.70 18.94 3.57
CA ARG A 65 -12.79 17.67 2.83
C ARG A 65 -11.68 17.59 1.78
N GLY A 66 -11.46 18.68 1.03
CA GLY A 66 -10.36 18.79 0.08
C GLY A 66 -8.99 18.53 0.72
N LEU A 67 -8.70 19.15 1.86
CA LEU A 67 -7.45 18.97 2.59
C LEU A 67 -7.22 17.51 3.02
N ILE A 68 -8.25 16.86 3.58
CA ILE A 68 -8.14 15.44 3.97
C ILE A 68 -7.89 14.55 2.75
N TYR A 69 -8.60 14.79 1.63
CA TYR A 69 -8.38 14.02 0.40
C TYR A 69 -6.99 14.23 -0.19
N THR A 70 -6.47 15.47 -0.16
CA THR A 70 -5.10 15.75 -0.60
C THR A 70 -4.07 15.03 0.28
N GLY A 71 -4.24 15.05 1.60
CA GLY A 71 -3.35 14.33 2.52
C GLY A 71 -3.38 12.83 2.30
N LEU A 72 -4.57 12.23 2.15
CA LEU A 72 -4.70 10.80 1.85
C LEU A 72 -4.11 10.44 0.49
N GLY A 73 -4.31 11.27 -0.53
CA GLY A 73 -3.73 11.08 -1.86
C GLY A 73 -2.20 11.16 -1.85
N ALA A 74 -1.63 12.10 -1.11
CA ALA A 74 -0.19 12.21 -0.94
C ALA A 74 0.41 10.97 -0.26
N ILE A 75 -0.24 10.46 0.81
CA ILE A 75 0.18 9.21 1.47
C ILE A 75 0.11 8.03 0.48
N ALA A 76 -0.96 7.93 -0.31
CA ALA A 76 -1.10 6.87 -1.31
C ALA A 76 0.02 6.93 -2.37
N LEU A 77 0.39 8.12 -2.83
CA LEU A 77 1.53 8.30 -3.75
C LEU A 77 2.86 7.88 -3.11
N MET A 78 3.08 8.22 -1.84
CA MET A 78 4.29 7.81 -1.11
C MET A 78 4.39 6.29 -0.95
N VAL A 79 3.27 5.59 -0.74
CA VAL A 79 3.23 4.12 -0.69
C VAL A 79 3.65 3.53 -2.05
N VAL A 80 3.14 4.06 -3.16
CA VAL A 80 3.50 3.57 -4.50
C VAL A 80 4.97 3.85 -4.85
N GLY A 81 5.47 5.03 -4.48
CA GLY A 81 6.86 5.43 -4.75
C GLY A 81 7.87 4.98 -3.69
N THR A 82 7.49 4.09 -2.76
CA THR A 82 8.34 3.75 -1.60
C THR A 82 9.68 3.17 -2.04
N ASP A 83 9.70 2.20 -2.96
CA ASP A 83 10.94 1.53 -3.37
C ASP A 83 11.93 2.51 -4.02
N GLU A 84 11.45 3.42 -4.87
CA GLU A 84 12.28 4.41 -5.57
C GLU A 84 12.78 5.52 -4.62
N LEU A 85 11.91 6.00 -3.72
CA LEU A 85 12.26 7.09 -2.82
C LEU A 85 13.20 6.63 -1.72
N LEU A 86 13.05 5.41 -1.21
CA LEU A 86 13.90 4.89 -0.14
C LEU A 86 15.28 4.45 -0.62
N ASP A 87 15.50 4.29 -1.93
CA ASP A 87 16.81 3.91 -2.49
C ASP A 87 17.86 5.03 -2.36
N THR A 88 17.41 6.29 -2.23
CA THR A 88 18.30 7.44 -2.07
C THR A 88 18.10 8.16 -0.73
N GLY A 89 19.18 8.71 -0.18
CA GLY A 89 19.13 9.52 1.05
C GLY A 89 18.16 10.72 0.94
N PRO A 90 18.25 11.56 -0.10
CA PRO A 90 17.31 12.66 -0.32
C PRO A 90 15.87 12.19 -0.53
N GLY A 91 15.66 11.11 -1.29
CA GLY A 91 14.32 10.53 -1.50
C GLY A 91 13.68 10.06 -0.20
N THR A 92 14.47 9.43 0.69
CA THR A 92 14.01 8.98 2.00
C THR A 92 13.55 10.16 2.86
N ILE A 93 14.31 11.27 2.85
CA ILE A 93 13.95 12.49 3.57
C ILE A 93 12.66 13.09 3.01
N ALA A 94 12.52 13.17 1.68
CA ALA A 94 11.32 13.67 1.03
C ALA A 94 10.10 12.79 1.38
N TRP A 95 10.25 11.47 1.34
CA TRP A 95 9.22 10.52 1.70
C TRP A 95 8.73 10.71 3.14
N LEU A 96 9.66 10.81 4.10
CA LEU A 96 9.35 11.05 5.51
C LEU A 96 8.64 12.39 5.71
N LEU A 97 9.11 13.45 5.04
CA LEU A 97 8.50 14.77 5.11
C LEU A 97 7.06 14.75 4.60
N VAL A 98 6.81 14.14 3.44
CA VAL A 98 5.46 14.10 2.85
C VAL A 98 4.52 13.29 3.73
N ILE A 99 4.95 12.13 4.25
CA ILE A 99 4.15 11.32 5.18
C ILE A 99 3.83 12.13 6.44
N ALA A 100 4.83 12.79 7.05
CA ALA A 100 4.65 13.56 8.28
C ALA A 100 3.72 14.77 8.08
N VAL A 101 3.93 15.54 7.01
CA VAL A 101 3.10 16.71 6.69
C VAL A 101 1.67 16.28 6.35
N SER A 102 1.50 15.21 5.59
CA SER A 102 0.16 14.71 5.24
C SER A 102 -0.59 14.21 6.48
N GLY A 103 0.08 13.46 7.36
CA GLY A 103 -0.49 13.00 8.63
C GLY A 103 -0.85 14.18 9.55
N TRP A 104 0.04 15.17 9.67
CA TRP A 104 -0.22 16.39 10.43
C TRP A 104 -1.42 17.15 9.88
N LEU A 105 -1.48 17.35 8.56
CA LEU A 105 -2.57 18.07 7.89
C LEU A 105 -3.93 17.38 8.09
N ILE A 106 -3.98 16.05 7.99
CA ILE A 106 -5.20 15.28 8.28
C ILE A 106 -5.59 15.46 9.76
N TYR A 107 -4.62 15.33 10.68
CA TYR A 107 -4.88 15.45 12.12
C TYR A 107 -5.38 16.83 12.51
N THR A 108 -4.73 17.90 12.04
CA THR A 108 -5.12 19.28 12.35
C THR A 108 -6.49 19.62 11.78
N THR A 109 -6.78 19.18 10.54
CA THR A 109 -8.08 19.40 9.89
C THR A 109 -9.20 18.65 10.62
N TRP A 110 -8.91 17.45 11.11
CA TRP A 110 -9.87 16.70 11.91
C TRP A 110 -10.15 17.42 13.24
N ARG A 111 -9.11 17.88 13.93
CA ARG A 111 -9.22 18.57 15.24
C ARG A 111 -9.82 19.96 15.17
N SER A 112 -9.75 20.63 14.02
CA SER A 112 -10.44 21.91 13.84
C SER A 112 -11.94 21.73 13.63
N ALA A 113 -12.35 20.60 13.08
CA ALA A 113 -13.74 20.29 12.79
C ALA A 113 -14.52 19.66 13.97
N PHE A 114 -13.83 19.09 14.95
CA PHE A 114 -14.40 18.40 16.13
C PHE A 114 -13.64 18.71 17.42
#